data_AF-A0A534P811-F1
#
_entry.id   AF-A0A534P811-F1
#
_cell.length_a   1.000
_cell.length_b   1.000
_cell.length_c   1.000
_cell.angle_alpha   90.00
_cell.angle_beta   90.00
_cell.angle_gamma   90.00
#
_symmetry.space_group_name_H-M   'P 1'
#
loop_
_entity.id
_entity.type
_entity.pdbx_description
1 polymer ?
#
loop_
_entity_poly.entity_id
_entity_poly.type
_entity_poly.pdbx_seq_one_letter_code
_entity_poly.pdbx_strand_id
1 'polypeptide(L)'
;MRLLAGLREQPKFQIMRVFALGHALIAPVGTELADRGLLDTAEEAFFLTLPELRRAIGGDDLRTTVVQRREVYRREQGRRHVPR
;
A
#
# COMPACT_ATOMS: atom_id res chain seq x y z
N MET A 1 39.18 -9.89 5.71
CA MET A 1 37.72 -10.09 5.56
C MET A 1 36.96 -8.75 5.56
N ARG A 2 36.88 -8.04 4.43
CA ARG A 2 36.04 -6.82 4.27
C ARG A 2 35.14 -6.84 3.02
N LEU A 3 35.36 -7.77 2.09
CA LEU A 3 34.68 -7.82 0.79
C LEU A 3 33.18 -8.15 0.87
N LEU A 4 32.75 -8.89 1.90
CA LEU A 4 31.38 -9.40 2.02
C LEU A 4 30.51 -8.59 3.01
N ALA A 5 31.06 -7.55 3.65
CA ALA A 5 30.34 -6.79 4.67
C ALA A 5 29.12 -6.04 4.09
N GLY A 6 29.24 -5.53 2.86
CA GLY A 6 28.15 -4.85 2.15
C GLY A 6 27.02 -5.79 1.66
N LEU A 7 27.25 -7.10 1.62
CA LEU A 7 26.22 -8.07 1.21
C LEU A 7 25.18 -8.31 2.31
N ARG A 8 25.42 -7.89 3.56
CA ARG A 8 24.47 -8.07 4.67
C ARG A 8 23.20 -7.23 4.51
N GLU A 9 23.31 -6.06 3.91
CA GLU A 9 22.15 -5.19 3.69
C GLU A 9 21.50 -5.41 2.32
N GLN A 10 22.20 -6.08 1.39
CA GLN A 10 21.70 -6.37 0.05
C GLN A 10 20.31 -7.02 0.04
N PRO A 11 20.01 -8.05 0.87
CA PRO A 11 18.68 -8.67 0.88
C PRO A 11 17.56 -7.68 1.21
N LYS A 12 17.79 -6.77 2.17
CA LYS A 12 16.82 -5.72 2.53
C LYS A 12 16.60 -4.75 1.36
N PHE A 13 17.68 -4.33 0.68
CA PHE A 13 17.56 -3.44 -0.48
C PHE A 13 16.78 -4.09 -1.63
N GLN A 14 17.00 -5.38 -1.88
CA GLN A 14 16.25 -6.11 -2.91
C GLN A 14 14.76 -6.19 -2.55
N ILE A 15 14.40 -6.46 -1.29
CA ILE A 15 13.01 -6.47 -0.83
C ILE A 15 12.35 -5.09 -1.02
N MET A 16 13.02 -4.01 -0.63
CA MET A 16 12.49 -2.65 -0.83
C MET A 16 12.28 -2.31 -2.31
N ARG A 17 13.14 -2.82 -3.19
CA ARG A 17 12.99 -2.66 -4.65
C ARG A 17 11.75 -3.39 -5.17
N VAL A 18 11.45 -4.58 -4.64
CA VAL A 18 10.20 -5.30 -4.97
C VAL A 18 8.98 -4.49 -4.52
N PHE A 19 8.99 -3.93 -3.31
CA PHE A 19 7.90 -3.08 -2.84
C PHE A 19 7.74 -1.80 -3.68
N ALA A 20 8.84 -1.17 -4.09
CA ALA A 20 8.81 0.00 -4.97
C ALA A 20 8.18 -0.34 -6.33
N LEU A 21 8.52 -1.50 -6.91
CA LEU A 21 7.89 -1.97 -8.15
C LEU A 21 6.40 -2.24 -7.95
N GLY A 22 6.03 -2.93 -6.86
CA GLY A 22 4.62 -3.15 -6.53
C GLY A 22 3.84 -1.84 -6.36
N HIS A 23 4.43 -0.85 -5.71
CA HIS A 23 3.85 0.48 -5.56
C HIS A 23 3.66 1.17 -6.92
N ALA A 24 4.64 1.08 -7.82
CA ALA A 24 4.55 1.65 -9.17
C ALA A 24 3.46 0.99 -10.02
N LEU A 25 3.15 -0.29 -9.77
CA LEU A 25 2.06 -1.01 -10.44
C LEU A 25 0.68 -0.65 -9.89
N ILE A 26 0.57 -0.40 -8.57
CA ILE A 26 -0.72 -0.09 -7.91
C ILE A 26 -1.10 1.37 -8.10
N ALA A 27 -0.14 2.29 -8.08
CA ALA A 27 -0.40 3.73 -8.20
C ALA A 27 -1.32 4.12 -9.39
N PRO A 28 -1.08 3.68 -10.64
CA PRO A 28 -1.96 4.04 -11.76
C PRO A 28 -3.36 3.43 -11.63
N VAL A 29 -3.50 2.27 -11.00
CA VAL A 29 -4.81 1.66 -10.72
C VAL A 29 -5.61 2.53 -9.74
N GLY A 30 -4.95 3.06 -8.71
CA GLY A 30 -5.57 3.99 -7.77
C GLY A 30 -6.07 5.26 -8.47
N THR A 31 -5.28 5.84 -9.36
CA THR A 31 -5.68 7.01 -10.17
C THR A 31 -6.93 6.70 -10.99
N GLU A 32 -6.93 5.61 -11.75
CA GLU A 32 -8.08 5.21 -12.56
C GLU A 32 -9.36 4.99 -11.73
N LEU A 33 -9.24 4.36 -10.55
CA LEU A 33 -10.39 4.13 -9.68
C LEU A 33 -10.93 5.44 -9.07
N ALA A 34 -10.05 6.40 -8.78
CA ALA A 34 -10.45 7.72 -8.31
C ALA A 34 -11.14 8.53 -9.42
N ASP A 35 -10.62 8.49 -10.65
CA ASP A 35 -11.22 9.14 -11.82
C ASP A 35 -12.63 8.58 -12.12
N ARG A 36 -12.85 7.29 -11.84
CA ARG A 36 -14.15 6.62 -11.93
C ARG A 36 -15.09 6.90 -10.74
N GLY A 37 -14.62 7.63 -9.72
CA GLY A 37 -15.39 7.92 -8.51
C GLY A 37 -15.61 6.72 -7.58
N LEU A 38 -14.84 5.64 -7.77
CA LEU A 38 -14.88 4.45 -6.91
C LEU A 38 -13.96 4.55 -5.69
N LEU A 39 -13.04 5.51 -5.71
CA LEU A 39 -12.21 5.96 -4.59
C LEU A 39 -12.24 7.49 -4.54
N ASP A 40 -12.01 8.09 -3.37
CA ASP A 40 -11.95 9.55 -3.26
C ASP A 40 -10.57 10.08 -3.66
N THR A 41 -9.50 9.30 -3.42
CA THR A 41 -8.13 9.64 -3.85
C THR A 41 -7.37 8.40 -4.34
N ALA A 42 -6.32 8.58 -5.14
CA ALA A 42 -5.53 7.46 -5.67
C ALA A 42 -4.82 6.65 -4.56
N GLU A 43 -4.42 7.30 -3.46
CA GLU A 43 -3.75 6.65 -2.34
C GLU A 43 -4.65 5.66 -1.60
N GLU A 44 -5.97 5.79 -1.75
CA GLU A 44 -6.94 4.89 -1.13
C GLU A 44 -6.81 3.45 -1.60
N ALA A 45 -6.24 3.24 -2.80
CA ALA A 45 -5.90 1.93 -3.32
C ALA A 45 -4.99 1.11 -2.39
N PHE A 46 -4.12 1.78 -1.62
CA PHE A 46 -3.20 1.10 -0.69
C PHE A 46 -3.85 0.64 0.62
N PHE A 47 -5.11 1.02 0.86
CA PHE A 47 -5.93 0.46 1.95
C PHE A 47 -6.68 -0.80 1.54
N LEU A 48 -6.61 -1.20 0.26
CA LEU A 48 -7.25 -2.38 -0.28
C LEU A 48 -6.21 -3.49 -0.52
N THR A 49 -6.64 -4.73 -0.34
CA THR A 49 -5.88 -5.91 -0.76
C THR A 49 -5.95 -6.08 -2.29
N LEU A 50 -5.03 -6.85 -2.89
CA LEU A 50 -5.07 -7.10 -4.34
C LEU A 50 -6.40 -7.72 -4.83
N PRO A 51 -7.03 -8.67 -4.11
CA PRO A 51 -8.37 -9.15 -4.48
C PRO A 51 -9.45 -8.07 -4.41
N GLU A 52 -9.40 -7.18 -3.42
CA GLU A 52 -10.32 -6.05 -3.28
C GLU A 52 -10.12 -5.02 -4.38
N LEU A 53 -8.87 -4.69 -4.74
CA LEU A 53 -8.55 -3.85 -5.91
C LEU A 53 -9.17 -4.42 -7.18
N ARG A 54 -9.07 -5.74 -7.39
CA ARG A 54 -9.68 -6.39 -8.55
C ARG A 54 -11.21 -6.31 -8.55
N ARG A 55 -11.84 -6.38 -7.38
CA ARG A 55 -13.29 -6.13 -7.24
C ARG A 55 -13.66 -4.69 -7.54
N ALA A 56 -12.89 -3.73 -7.03
CA ALA A 56 -13.08 -2.31 -7.32
C ALA A 56 -12.94 -2.00 -8.82
N ILE A 57 -11.97 -2.62 -9.51
CA ILE A 57 -11.85 -2.52 -10.98
C ILE A 57 -13.14 -3.00 -11.66
N GLY A 58 -13.76 -4.06 -11.14
CA GLY A 58 -15.05 -4.58 -11.57
C GLY A 58 -16.26 -3.69 -11.26
N GLY A 59 -16.09 -2.61 -10.50
CA GLY A 59 -17.14 -1.63 -10.18
C GLY A 59 -17.70 -1.72 -8.76
N ASP A 60 -17.19 -2.62 -7.91
CA ASP A 60 -17.61 -2.68 -6.51
C ASP A 60 -17.17 -1.41 -5.76
N ASP A 61 -18.11 -0.74 -5.07
CA ASP A 61 -17.79 0.38 -4.19
C ASP A 61 -17.24 -0.14 -2.86
N LEU A 62 -15.95 0.10 -2.61
CA LEU A 62 -15.24 -0.32 -1.40
C LEU A 62 -14.84 0.86 -0.50
N ARG A 63 -15.39 2.07 -0.72
CA ARG A 63 -15.03 3.27 0.05
C ARG A 63 -15.25 3.10 1.54
N THR A 64 -16.33 2.42 1.96
CA THR A 64 -16.57 2.10 3.38
C THR A 64 -15.41 1.31 4.00
N THR A 65 -14.87 0.32 3.29
CA THR A 65 -13.73 -0.47 3.75
C THR A 65 -12.47 0.38 3.85
N VAL A 66 -12.24 1.27 2.87
CA VAL A 66 -11.10 2.20 2.91
C VAL A 66 -11.20 3.14 4.11
N VAL A 67 -12.36 3.78 4.33
CA VAL A 67 -12.57 4.71 5.44
C VAL A 67 -12.24 4.03 6.78
N GLN A 68 -12.79 2.83 7.03
CA GLN A 68 -12.53 2.08 8.26
C GLN A 68 -11.03 1.80 8.46
N ARG A 69 -10.33 1.34 7.42
CA ARG A 69 -8.90 1.01 7.51
C ARG A 69 -8.03 2.26 7.65
N ARG A 70 -8.42 3.37 7.02
CA ARG A 70 -7.75 4.67 7.11
C ARG A 70 -7.85 5.25 8.51
N GLU A 71 -8.99 5.10 9.17
CA GLU A 71 -9.17 5.47 10.57
C GLU A 71 -8.25 4.67 11.50
N VAL A 72 -8.21 3.35 11.32
CA VAL A 72 -7.28 2.48 12.06
C VAL A 72 -5.84 2.92 11.81
N TYR A 73 -5.45 3.13 10.56
CA TYR A 73 -4.10 3.56 10.21
C TYR A 73 -3.71 4.89 10.86
N ARG A 74 -4.58 5.91 10.82
CA ARG A 74 -4.34 7.20 11.49
C ARG A 74 -4.17 7.02 13.00
N ARG A 75 -4.98 6.16 13.62
CA ARG A 75 -4.86 5.83 15.03
C ARG A 75 -3.51 5.17 15.34
N GLU A 76 -3.06 4.24 14.51
CA GLU A 76 -1.78 3.56 14.68
C GLU A 76 -0.58 4.50 14.44
N GLN A 77 -0.65 5.42 13.46
CA GLN A 77 0.39 6.42 13.24
C GLN A 77 0.60 7.34 14.46
N GLY A 78 -0.45 7.62 15.22
CA GLY A 78 -0.39 8.44 16.43
C GLY A 78 0.13 7.69 17.67
N ARG A 79 0.34 6.37 17.61
CA ARG A 79 0.81 5.61 18.77
C ARG A 79 2.27 5.89 19.07
N ARG A 80 2.51 6.41 20.28
CA ARG A 80 3.86 6.66 20.83
C ARG A 80 4.60 5.38 21.25
N HIS A 81 3.90 4.25 21.37
CA HIS A 81 4.50 2.98 21.79
C HIS A 81 4.17 1.89 20.78
N VAL A 82 5.21 1.20 20.30
CA VAL A 82 5.07 0.02 19.46
C VAL A 82 4.58 -1.13 20.35
N PRO A 83 3.51 -1.85 19.98
CA PRO A 83 3.05 -3.02 20.73
C PRO A 83 4.20 -4.04 20.84
N ARG A 84 4.39 -4.60 22.04
CA ARG A 84 5.34 -5.70 22.29
C ARG A 84 4.82 -7.02 21.75
#